data_AF-A0A839JNZ4-F1
#
_entry.id   AF-A0A839JNZ4-F1
#
_cell.length_a   1.000
_cell.length_b   1.000
_cell.length_c   1.000
_cell.angle_alpha   90.00
_cell.angle_beta   90.00
_cell.angle_gamma   90.00
#
_symmetry.space_group_name_H-M   'P 1'
#
loop_
_entity.id
_entity.type
_entity.pdbx_description
1 polymer ?
#
loop_
_entity_poly.entity_id
_entity_poly.type
_entity_poly.pdbx_seq_one_letter_code
_entity_poly.pdbx_strand_id
1 'polypeptide(L)'
;MQRFLLNSWLAIYQFFQNLGYNIQRFWMSRWRVTFIYVLVLISSYIIFGLMLSDDYFNKHFSRLAVLKELSTIIEYIGLLFAVQIPVFILLLEKIRDSGDIRRFSLPNVIYFREILATYIVLSSLLLVSPRASYYYFPTIIIVAVSLYAMVQSMQLLFGIGQLKQQEKKHIKDLVKRSLRASKMIRANGSNFFADLEKSLYVIHRLFTSKRDKGELKKHYLIRASKAGVIKSINIKRLDEIITREYYNRAPQTTKKQSVSRPSDKQIAQLILSTRPGSDIEDQSVIMELVLSDSLPAPRKRLERSLLDCIKIDPDYADSPNRQLEVLVKGFRQQLRGAIENDDEIAVDDALVIYELLTNATVEEYSNESKDFDYATAKSEFEQIFSDSVSRHLQSTVDIIDEAFFYALRTERQDATKSIISSVYRSLLNAFDSFNVVVAARLEKIFTHAMSKTIYDTTLENTHYKEYVLESLAFRLKEHTGLLLYNYRGRDELSSFRREQLEQWFNDRLSNMTSFLLYTYKESQISAFKQIKSIFDEVESGHRLYHQEVKELAWMSRSRLFMVAAYIHDRTDLTSKQEDIKKIIDDYLDGFSAQDLTKMLVKCVDNNYASE
;
A
#
# COMPACT_ATOMS: atom_id res chain seq x y z
N MET A 1 -49.59 -18.85 -3.47
CA MET A 1 -48.91 -18.97 -2.16
C MET A 1 -47.40 -19.11 -2.25
N GLN A 2 -46.85 -20.09 -2.99
CA GLN A 2 -45.39 -20.29 -3.10
C GLN A 2 -44.59 -19.05 -3.57
N ARG A 3 -45.09 -18.28 -4.55
CA ARG A 3 -44.45 -17.02 -4.99
C ARG A 3 -44.43 -15.92 -3.93
N PHE A 4 -45.42 -15.89 -3.04
CA PHE A 4 -45.49 -14.89 -1.96
C PHE A 4 -44.48 -15.23 -0.86
N LEU A 5 -44.37 -16.50 -0.48
CA LEU A 5 -43.38 -16.98 0.47
C LEU A 5 -41.95 -16.78 -0.04
N LEU A 6 -41.69 -17.03 -1.34
CA LEU A 6 -40.37 -16.82 -1.93
C LEU A 6 -39.97 -15.34 -1.94
N ASN A 7 -40.89 -14.43 -2.28
CA ASN A 7 -40.64 -12.99 -2.25
C ASN A 7 -40.45 -12.44 -0.83
N SER A 8 -41.20 -12.95 0.15
CA SER A 8 -41.02 -12.59 1.56
C SER A 8 -39.68 -13.08 2.10
N TRP A 9 -39.25 -14.29 1.72
CA TRP A 9 -37.93 -14.81 2.08
C TRP A 9 -36.79 -14.02 1.44
N LEU A 10 -36.93 -13.62 0.17
CA LEU A 10 -35.97 -12.74 -0.52
C LEU A 10 -35.91 -11.35 0.11
N ALA A 11 -37.04 -10.80 0.53
CA ALA A 11 -37.11 -9.51 1.23
C ALA A 11 -36.47 -9.59 2.64
N ILE A 12 -36.68 -10.69 3.37
CA ILE A 12 -36.04 -10.94 4.67
C ILE A 12 -34.53 -11.15 4.50
N TYR A 13 -34.11 -11.92 3.49
CA TYR A 13 -32.70 -12.14 3.19
C TYR A 13 -32.00 -10.84 2.75
N GLN A 14 -32.63 -10.01 1.91
CA GLN A 14 -32.14 -8.66 1.57
C GLN A 14 -32.14 -7.72 2.77
N PHE A 15 -33.12 -7.84 3.68
CA PHE A 15 -33.14 -7.08 4.92
C PHE A 15 -31.96 -7.47 5.81
N PHE A 16 -31.66 -8.75 6.00
CA PHE A 16 -30.50 -9.21 6.78
C PHE A 16 -29.15 -8.97 6.09
N GLN A 17 -29.07 -9.01 4.76
CA GLN A 17 -27.87 -8.57 4.03
C GLN A 17 -27.67 -7.05 4.15
N ASN A 18 -28.73 -6.25 4.04
CA ASN A 18 -28.67 -4.81 4.30
C ASN A 18 -28.41 -4.53 5.77
N LEU A 19 -28.89 -5.36 6.70
CA LEU A 19 -28.60 -5.24 8.13
C LEU A 19 -27.14 -5.59 8.39
N GLY A 20 -26.60 -6.66 7.82
CA GLY A 20 -25.18 -7.03 7.92
C GLY A 20 -24.24 -6.01 7.27
N TYR A 21 -24.62 -5.48 6.11
CA TYR A 21 -23.89 -4.39 5.43
C TYR A 21 -24.02 -3.07 6.19
N ASN A 22 -25.21 -2.74 6.71
CA ASN A 22 -25.42 -1.56 7.53
C ASN A 22 -24.79 -1.71 8.91
N ILE A 23 -24.67 -2.91 9.50
CA ILE A 23 -23.95 -3.21 10.74
C ILE A 23 -22.44 -3.09 10.47
N GLN A 24 -21.90 -3.64 9.38
CA GLN A 24 -20.51 -3.37 8.97
C GLN A 24 -20.25 -1.87 8.74
N ARG A 25 -21.22 -1.14 8.16
CA ARG A 25 -21.18 0.32 7.99
C ARG A 25 -21.43 1.09 9.30
N PHE A 26 -22.14 0.50 10.26
CA PHE A 26 -22.43 1.03 11.60
C PHE A 26 -21.16 1.02 12.46
N TRP A 27 -20.34 -0.03 12.29
CA TRP A 27 -19.09 -0.25 13.01
C TRP A 27 -17.89 0.55 12.47
N MET A 28 -17.96 1.11 11.26
CA MET A 28 -16.80 1.76 10.61
C MET A 28 -16.61 3.26 10.93
N SER A 29 -17.60 3.96 11.48
CA SER A 29 -17.51 5.41 11.75
C SER A 29 -17.17 5.68 13.22
N ARG A 30 -16.01 6.31 13.49
CA ARG A 30 -15.53 6.63 14.85
C ARG A 30 -16.50 7.48 15.67
N TRP A 31 -17.19 8.43 15.03
CA TRP A 31 -18.26 9.24 15.67
C TRP A 31 -19.42 8.40 16.22
N ARG A 32 -19.66 7.22 15.65
CA ARG A 32 -20.77 6.35 16.05
C ARG A 32 -20.41 5.45 17.23
N VAL A 33 -19.14 5.04 17.36
CA VAL A 33 -18.63 4.38 18.57
C VAL A 33 -18.71 5.33 19.76
N THR A 34 -18.28 6.58 19.58
CA THR A 34 -18.45 7.63 20.59
C THR A 34 -19.94 7.84 20.92
N PHE A 35 -20.82 7.88 19.92
CA PHE A 35 -22.26 8.00 20.14
C PHE A 35 -22.86 6.82 20.95
N ILE A 36 -22.51 5.57 20.62
CA ILE A 36 -22.93 4.39 21.37
C ILE A 36 -22.40 4.45 22.80
N TYR A 37 -21.15 4.86 22.99
CA TYR A 37 -20.54 5.00 24.31
C TYR A 37 -21.27 6.05 25.17
N VAL A 38 -21.59 7.20 24.58
CA VAL A 38 -22.40 8.25 25.21
C VAL A 38 -23.80 7.73 25.58
N LEU A 39 -24.44 6.97 24.68
CA LEU A 39 -25.76 6.40 24.91
C LEU A 39 -25.73 5.38 26.06
N VAL A 40 -24.74 4.50 26.10
CA VAL A 40 -24.50 3.55 27.19
C VAL A 40 -24.23 4.27 28.51
N LEU A 41 -23.45 5.35 28.53
CA LEU A 41 -23.21 6.15 29.73
C LEU A 41 -24.51 6.77 30.26
N ILE A 42 -25.34 7.34 29.37
CA ILE A 42 -26.63 7.92 29.74
C ILE A 42 -27.59 6.84 30.26
N SER A 43 -27.68 5.69 29.58
CA SER A 43 -28.49 4.57 30.04
C SER A 43 -28.02 4.02 31.39
N SER A 44 -26.70 3.90 31.59
CA SER A 44 -26.12 3.46 32.86
C SER A 44 -26.40 4.45 33.98
N TYR A 45 -26.35 5.77 33.70
CA TYR A 45 -26.72 6.82 34.65
C TYR A 45 -28.18 6.69 35.10
N ILE A 46 -29.10 6.44 34.17
CA ILE A 46 -30.53 6.24 34.48
C ILE A 46 -30.74 4.97 35.32
N ILE A 47 -30.14 3.84 34.93
CA ILE A 47 -30.27 2.56 35.64
C ILE A 47 -29.69 2.65 37.05
N PHE A 48 -28.51 3.26 37.20
CA PHE A 48 -27.84 3.42 38.48
C PHE A 48 -28.59 4.40 39.40
N GLY A 49 -29.16 5.46 38.83
CA GLY A 49 -30.03 6.38 39.53
C GLY A 49 -31.35 5.77 40.02
N LEU A 50 -31.88 4.76 39.31
CA LEU A 50 -33.01 3.95 39.76
C LEU A 50 -32.61 3.02 40.91
N MET A 51 -31.45 2.36 40.83
CA MET A 51 -30.91 1.49 41.89
C MET A 51 -30.59 2.25 43.19
N LEU A 52 -30.10 3.48 43.09
CA LEU A 52 -29.81 4.35 44.24
C LEU A 52 -31.01 5.15 44.75
N SER A 53 -32.18 5.00 44.11
CA SER A 53 -33.42 5.60 44.60
C SER A 53 -33.96 4.88 45.84
N ASP A 54 -33.48 3.66 46.11
CA ASP A 54 -33.66 2.96 47.38
C ASP A 54 -32.64 3.42 48.43
N ASP A 55 -33.11 3.56 49.67
CA ASP A 55 -32.42 4.11 50.86
C ASP A 55 -31.09 3.44 51.28
N TYR A 56 -30.54 2.53 50.48
CA TYR A 56 -29.31 1.80 50.75
C TYR A 56 -28.08 2.70 50.90
N PHE A 57 -27.93 3.72 50.05
CA PHE A 57 -26.73 4.56 50.01
C PHE A 57 -26.68 5.63 51.10
N ASN A 58 -27.84 6.24 51.40
CA ASN A 58 -27.99 7.20 52.51
C ASN A 58 -27.61 6.57 53.86
N LYS A 59 -27.83 5.26 54.00
CA LYS A 59 -27.56 4.51 55.23
C LYS A 59 -26.08 4.16 55.44
N HIS A 60 -25.32 3.93 54.37
CA HIS A 60 -23.93 3.47 54.45
C HIS A 60 -22.86 4.54 54.14
N PHE A 61 -23.22 5.63 53.43
CA PHE A 61 -22.27 6.66 52.98
C PHE A 61 -22.66 8.08 53.39
N SER A 62 -23.27 8.25 54.57
CA SER A 62 -23.77 9.53 55.09
C SER A 62 -22.71 10.65 55.19
N ARG A 63 -21.42 10.31 55.32
CA ARG A 63 -20.30 11.27 55.34
C ARG A 63 -20.03 11.94 53.98
N LEU A 64 -20.54 11.40 52.87
CA LEU A 64 -20.38 11.97 51.52
C LEU A 64 -21.56 12.89 51.11
N ALA A 65 -22.53 13.13 52.02
CA ALA A 65 -23.69 13.98 51.80
C ALA A 65 -23.38 15.48 51.59
N VAL A 66 -22.10 15.88 51.63
CA VAL A 66 -21.58 17.24 51.43
C VAL A 66 -21.71 17.70 49.96
N LEU A 67 -21.92 16.78 49.02
CA LEU A 67 -22.18 17.09 47.59
C LEU A 67 -23.61 17.59 47.31
N LYS A 68 -24.41 17.94 48.32
CA LYS A 68 -25.78 18.46 48.14
C LYS A 68 -25.84 19.90 47.66
N GLU A 69 -24.81 20.71 47.89
CA GLU A 69 -24.78 22.11 47.54
C GLU A 69 -24.23 22.33 46.12
N LEU A 70 -24.97 23.10 45.32
CA LEU A 70 -24.60 23.44 43.95
C LEU A 70 -23.23 24.15 43.87
N SER A 71 -22.91 24.97 44.87
CA SER A 71 -21.61 25.64 45.03
C SER A 71 -20.47 24.63 45.11
N THR A 72 -20.60 23.62 45.97
CA THR A 72 -19.60 22.56 46.15
C THR A 72 -19.41 21.71 44.90
N ILE A 73 -20.49 21.48 44.13
CA ILE A 73 -20.41 20.78 42.83
C ILE A 73 -19.66 21.64 41.80
N ILE A 74 -19.96 22.94 41.73
CA ILE A 74 -19.29 23.88 40.82
C ILE A 74 -17.80 24.01 41.18
N GLU A 75 -17.47 24.10 42.47
CA GLU A 75 -16.08 24.12 42.96
C GLU A 75 -15.35 22.82 42.65
N TYR A 76 -16.01 21.66 42.82
CA TYR A 76 -15.44 20.36 42.50
C TYR A 76 -15.18 20.19 40.99
N ILE A 77 -16.14 20.58 40.15
CA ILE A 77 -15.99 20.61 38.69
C ILE A 77 -14.88 21.59 38.30
N GLY A 78 -14.81 22.76 38.94
CA GLY A 78 -13.78 23.76 38.74
C GLY A 78 -12.38 23.24 39.08
N LEU A 79 -12.21 22.56 40.21
CA LEU A 79 -10.96 21.94 40.63
C LEU A 79 -10.54 20.81 39.67
N LEU A 80 -11.49 19.99 39.22
CA LEU A 80 -11.26 18.95 38.24
C LEU A 80 -10.77 19.53 36.91
N PHE A 81 -11.45 20.54 36.36
CA PHE A 81 -11.01 21.19 35.14
C PHE A 81 -9.67 21.93 35.32
N ALA A 82 -9.42 22.51 36.49
CA ALA A 82 -8.15 23.18 36.80
C ALA A 82 -6.95 22.23 36.75
N VAL A 83 -7.13 20.95 37.07
CA VAL A 83 -6.07 19.93 36.96
C VAL A 83 -6.06 19.27 35.58
N GLN A 84 -7.24 18.99 35.02
CA GLN A 84 -7.36 18.26 33.75
C GLN A 84 -6.96 19.10 32.53
N ILE A 85 -7.35 20.36 32.45
CA ILE A 85 -7.05 21.23 31.29
C ILE A 85 -5.52 21.34 31.09
N PRO A 86 -4.69 21.61 32.12
CA PRO A 86 -3.25 21.58 31.98
C PRO A 86 -2.69 20.23 31.54
N VAL A 87 -3.19 19.12 32.08
CA VAL A 87 -2.77 17.76 31.67
C VAL A 87 -3.11 17.51 30.20
N PHE A 88 -4.30 17.94 29.74
CA PHE A 88 -4.72 17.84 28.35
C PHE A 88 -3.91 18.72 27.41
N ILE A 89 -3.58 19.95 27.83
CA ILE A 89 -2.72 20.86 27.06
C ILE A 89 -1.33 20.25 26.93
N LEU A 90 -0.75 19.73 28.03
CA LEU A 90 0.55 19.06 28.01
C LEU A 90 0.53 17.81 27.11
N LEU A 91 -0.55 17.02 27.13
CA LEU A 91 -0.74 15.89 26.21
C LEU A 91 -0.79 16.34 24.75
N LEU A 92 -1.55 17.39 24.43
CA LEU A 92 -1.66 17.92 23.08
C LEU A 92 -0.35 18.53 22.59
N GLU A 93 0.38 19.22 23.46
CA GLU A 93 1.71 19.76 23.18
C GLU A 93 2.71 18.62 22.94
N LYS A 94 2.69 17.58 23.77
CA LYS A 94 3.52 16.38 23.54
C LYS A 94 3.14 15.63 22.27
N ILE A 95 1.86 15.49 21.95
CA ILE A 95 1.42 14.93 20.66
C ILE A 95 1.91 15.81 19.52
N ARG A 96 1.77 17.14 19.63
CA ARG A 96 2.30 18.10 18.65
C ARG A 96 3.81 17.94 18.50
N ASP A 97 4.58 17.69 19.53
CA ASP A 97 6.05 17.61 19.40
C ASP A 97 6.57 16.20 19.12
N SER A 98 5.67 15.21 19.03
CA SER A 98 6.03 13.79 18.93
C SER A 98 6.48 13.29 17.55
N GLY A 99 6.54 14.15 16.54
CA GLY A 99 6.85 13.79 15.14
C GLY A 99 5.61 13.37 14.33
N ASP A 100 5.71 13.38 13.00
CA ASP A 100 4.54 13.30 12.11
C ASP A 100 3.78 11.97 12.19
N ILE A 101 4.47 10.84 12.37
CA ILE A 101 3.81 9.54 12.54
C ILE A 101 3.11 9.42 13.89
N ARG A 102 3.72 9.92 14.97
CA ARG A 102 3.09 9.88 16.30
C ARG A 102 1.90 10.83 16.40
N ARG A 103 1.97 12.02 15.79
CA ARG A 103 0.80 12.91 15.63
C ARG A 103 -0.39 12.19 14.98
N PHE A 104 -0.12 11.28 14.05
CA PHE A 104 -1.13 10.48 13.37
C PHE A 104 -1.63 9.29 14.21
N SER A 105 -0.74 8.55 14.88
CA SER A 105 -1.08 7.32 15.62
C SER A 105 -1.63 7.57 17.02
N LEU A 106 -1.06 8.51 17.78
CA LEU A 106 -1.38 8.76 19.19
C LEU A 106 -2.86 9.05 19.44
N PRO A 107 -3.55 9.89 18.65
CA PRO A 107 -4.98 10.16 18.85
C PRO A 107 -5.85 8.90 18.72
N ASN A 108 -5.38 7.90 17.98
CA ASN A 108 -6.09 6.64 17.75
C ASN A 108 -5.76 5.57 18.79
N VAL A 109 -4.61 5.69 19.46
CA VAL A 109 -4.14 4.73 20.47
C VAL A 109 -4.70 5.08 21.86
N ILE A 110 -4.81 6.38 22.17
CA ILE A 110 -5.10 6.86 23.54
C ILE A 110 -6.60 7.12 23.77
N TYR A 111 -7.45 6.84 22.78
CA TYR A 111 -8.89 7.13 22.85
C TYR A 111 -9.18 8.57 23.31
N PHE A 112 -8.34 9.53 22.86
CA PHE A 112 -8.38 10.91 23.34
C PHE A 112 -9.76 11.56 23.15
N ARG A 113 -10.44 11.21 22.05
CA ARG A 113 -11.79 11.71 21.72
C ARG A 113 -12.85 11.14 22.65
N GLU A 114 -12.75 9.86 23.00
CA GLU A 114 -13.65 9.16 23.89
C GLU A 114 -13.50 9.68 25.33
N ILE A 115 -12.27 9.94 25.78
CA ILE A 115 -12.00 10.57 27.07
C ILE A 115 -12.65 11.96 27.12
N LEU A 116 -12.42 12.81 26.10
CA LEU A 116 -13.01 14.14 26.03
C LEU A 116 -14.55 14.11 26.00
N ALA A 117 -15.14 13.22 25.18
CA ALA A 117 -16.59 13.04 25.11
C ALA A 117 -17.16 12.56 26.46
N THR A 118 -16.46 11.68 27.15
CA THR A 118 -16.85 11.19 28.47
C THR A 118 -16.86 12.32 29.50
N TYR A 119 -15.86 13.20 29.49
CA TYR A 119 -15.86 14.37 30.36
C TYR A 119 -16.99 15.35 30.07
N ILE A 120 -17.22 15.69 28.80
CA ILE A 120 -18.29 16.61 28.41
C ILE A 120 -19.65 16.06 28.86
N VAL A 121 -19.90 14.77 28.62
CA VAL A 121 -21.17 14.12 28.96
C VAL A 121 -21.35 13.99 30.46
N LEU A 122 -20.35 13.51 31.20
CA LEU A 122 -20.47 13.35 32.66
C LEU A 122 -20.54 14.69 33.39
N SER A 123 -19.83 15.71 32.92
CA SER A 123 -19.94 17.07 33.47
C SER A 123 -21.31 17.69 33.20
N SER A 124 -21.87 17.44 32.00
CA SER A 124 -23.25 17.84 31.68
C SER A 124 -24.28 17.09 32.54
N LEU A 125 -24.06 15.80 32.80
CA LEU A 125 -24.92 14.99 33.68
C LEU A 125 -24.84 15.44 35.15
N LEU A 126 -23.68 15.92 35.62
CA LEU A 126 -23.57 16.56 36.94
C LEU A 126 -24.42 17.83 37.05
N LEU A 127 -24.45 18.66 36.00
CA LEU A 127 -25.17 19.93 35.98
C LEU A 127 -26.69 19.78 35.89
N VAL A 128 -27.18 18.73 35.23
CA VAL A 128 -28.63 18.50 34.95
C VAL A 128 -29.24 17.44 35.89
N SER A 129 -28.50 17.01 36.91
CA SER A 129 -28.91 15.91 37.78
C SER A 129 -30.13 16.26 38.65
N PRO A 130 -31.19 15.41 38.68
CA PRO A 130 -32.45 15.73 39.34
C PRO A 130 -32.46 15.49 40.87
N ARG A 131 -31.50 14.72 41.42
CA ARG A 131 -31.43 14.37 42.85
C ARG A 131 -30.00 14.18 43.33
N ALA A 132 -29.78 14.35 44.65
CA ALA A 132 -28.45 14.23 45.26
C ALA A 132 -27.78 12.85 45.08
N SER A 133 -28.57 11.76 45.05
CA SER A 133 -28.06 10.40 44.82
C SER A 133 -27.47 10.20 43.42
N TYR A 134 -27.93 10.98 42.44
CA TYR A 134 -27.44 10.91 41.06
C TYR A 134 -26.09 11.62 40.88
N TYR A 135 -25.62 12.43 41.84
CA TYR A 135 -24.29 13.06 41.76
C TYR A 135 -23.15 12.06 41.94
N TYR A 136 -23.36 10.97 42.68
CA TYR A 136 -22.31 10.00 42.97
C TYR A 136 -21.81 9.27 41.72
N PHE A 137 -22.70 8.90 40.80
CA PHE A 137 -22.33 8.14 39.61
C PHE A 137 -21.43 8.95 38.65
N PRO A 138 -21.81 10.16 38.19
CA PRO A 138 -20.92 10.96 37.37
C PRO A 138 -19.64 11.33 38.10
N THR A 139 -19.69 11.62 39.40
CA THR A 139 -18.50 11.98 40.20
C THR A 139 -17.50 10.83 40.25
N ILE A 140 -17.93 9.61 40.60
CA ILE A 140 -17.07 8.43 40.69
C ILE A 140 -16.47 8.11 39.31
N ILE A 141 -17.27 8.18 38.24
CA ILE A 141 -16.78 7.88 36.89
C ILE A 141 -15.83 8.97 36.40
N ILE A 142 -16.11 10.25 36.66
CA ILE A 142 -15.17 11.34 36.33
C ILE A 142 -13.84 11.14 37.05
N VAL A 143 -13.84 10.77 38.33
CA VAL A 143 -12.60 10.47 39.07
C VAL A 143 -11.86 9.29 38.45
N ALA A 144 -12.56 8.20 38.13
CA ALA A 144 -11.95 7.03 37.51
C ALA A 144 -11.35 7.33 36.12
N VAL A 145 -12.08 8.07 35.28
CA VAL A 145 -11.62 8.52 33.95
C VAL A 145 -10.46 9.51 34.07
N SER A 146 -10.45 10.35 35.11
CA SER A 146 -9.34 11.27 35.44
C SER A 146 -8.08 10.54 35.84
N LEU A 147 -8.21 9.56 36.73
CA LEU A 147 -7.10 8.72 37.12
C LEU A 147 -6.55 7.95 35.90
N TYR A 148 -7.44 7.40 35.07
CA TYR A 148 -7.06 6.72 33.84
C TYR A 148 -6.32 7.64 32.86
N ALA A 149 -6.85 8.85 32.60
CA ALA A 149 -6.24 9.83 31.71
C ALA A 149 -4.89 10.32 32.24
N MET A 150 -4.75 10.51 33.56
CA MET A 150 -3.47 10.84 34.20
C MET A 150 -2.46 9.71 34.07
N VAL A 151 -2.86 8.47 34.31
CA VAL A 151 -1.99 7.29 34.14
C VAL A 151 -1.55 7.16 32.69
N GLN A 152 -2.45 7.32 31.72
CA GLN A 152 -2.12 7.32 30.29
C GLN A 152 -1.18 8.48 29.92
N SER A 153 -1.40 9.68 30.46
CA SER A 153 -0.52 10.83 30.27
C SER A 153 0.88 10.59 30.82
N MET A 154 0.98 10.02 32.01
CA MET A 154 2.26 9.65 32.61
C MET A 154 2.95 8.53 31.83
N GLN A 155 2.20 7.54 31.33
CA GLN A 155 2.73 6.52 30.43
C GLN A 155 3.22 7.12 29.11
N LEU A 156 2.60 8.18 28.59
CA LEU A 156 3.07 8.86 27.40
C LEU A 156 4.33 9.69 27.64
N LEU A 157 4.42 10.33 28.80
CA LEU A 157 5.55 11.15 29.21
C LEU A 157 6.78 10.32 29.59
N PHE A 158 6.59 9.14 30.18
CA PHE A 158 7.68 8.35 30.80
C PHE A 158 7.74 6.88 30.34
N GLY A 159 6.67 6.34 29.75
CA GLY A 159 6.51 4.93 29.36
C GLY A 159 6.64 4.68 27.85
N ILE A 160 7.70 5.22 27.24
CA ILE A 160 7.92 5.23 25.78
C ILE A 160 7.84 3.82 25.14
N GLY A 161 8.22 2.76 25.87
CA GLY A 161 8.28 1.39 25.33
C GLY A 161 6.92 0.75 25.00
N GLN A 162 5.97 0.75 25.95
CA GLN A 162 4.65 0.12 25.76
C GLN A 162 3.83 0.87 24.71
N LEU A 163 3.92 2.20 24.72
CA LEU A 163 3.24 3.06 23.77
C LEU A 163 3.79 2.87 22.35
N LYS A 164 5.13 2.80 22.18
CA LYS A 164 5.75 2.44 20.89
C LYS A 164 5.18 1.10 20.37
N GLN A 165 5.00 0.08 21.20
CA GLN A 165 4.43 -1.20 20.74
C GLN A 165 2.97 -1.09 20.27
N GLN A 166 2.14 -0.33 20.98
CA GLN A 166 0.74 -0.11 20.59
C GLN A 166 0.63 0.70 19.29
N GLU A 167 1.49 1.71 19.10
CA GLU A 167 1.60 2.46 17.84
C GLU A 167 1.97 1.55 16.67
N LYS A 168 3.01 0.71 16.83
CA LYS A 168 3.44 -0.25 15.81
C LYS A 168 2.31 -1.21 15.44
N LYS A 169 1.57 -1.71 16.43
CA LYS A 169 0.40 -2.58 16.20
C LYS A 169 -0.71 -1.86 15.44
N HIS A 170 -1.03 -0.62 15.84
CA HIS A 170 -2.05 0.18 15.17
C HIS A 170 -1.70 0.45 13.69
N ILE A 171 -0.45 0.84 13.43
CA ILE A 171 0.08 1.08 12.08
C ILE A 171 -0.03 -0.21 11.25
N LYS A 172 0.43 -1.34 11.79
CA LYS A 172 0.33 -2.65 11.13
C LYS A 172 -1.12 -3.00 10.77
N ASP A 173 -2.05 -2.86 11.72
CA ASP A 173 -3.47 -3.17 11.51
C ASP A 173 -4.14 -2.20 10.51
N LEU A 174 -3.73 -0.94 10.48
CA LEU A 174 -4.17 0.02 9.47
C LEU A 174 -3.72 -0.40 8.07
N VAL A 175 -2.43 -0.71 7.91
CA VAL A 175 -1.84 -1.12 6.63
C VAL A 175 -2.55 -2.37 6.13
N LYS A 176 -2.73 -3.39 6.97
CA LYS A 176 -3.49 -4.61 6.63
C LYS A 176 -4.90 -4.31 6.13
N ARG A 177 -5.64 -3.44 6.83
CA ARG A 177 -7.00 -3.05 6.41
C ARG A 177 -7.01 -2.35 5.06
N SER A 178 -6.04 -1.47 4.81
CA SER A 178 -5.88 -0.79 3.51
C SER A 178 -5.51 -1.77 2.39
N LEU A 179 -4.62 -2.72 2.66
CA LEU A 179 -4.25 -3.79 1.73
C LEU A 179 -5.47 -4.62 1.34
N ARG A 180 -6.26 -5.10 2.31
CA ARG A 180 -7.50 -5.86 2.06
C ARG A 180 -8.54 -5.07 1.28
N ALA A 181 -8.77 -3.81 1.65
CA ALA A 181 -9.72 -2.94 0.94
C ALA A 181 -9.34 -2.79 -0.54
N SER A 182 -8.04 -2.66 -0.82
CA SER A 182 -7.56 -2.48 -2.18
C SER A 182 -7.50 -3.78 -2.97
N LYS A 183 -7.28 -4.94 -2.34
CA LYS A 183 -7.47 -6.26 -2.99
C LYS A 183 -8.90 -6.40 -3.53
N MET A 184 -9.91 -5.97 -2.76
CA MET A 184 -11.29 -5.98 -3.25
C MET A 184 -11.49 -5.02 -4.44
N ILE A 185 -10.85 -3.85 -4.42
CA ILE A 185 -10.89 -2.92 -5.56
C ILE A 185 -10.26 -3.55 -6.81
N ARG A 186 -9.14 -4.26 -6.68
CA ARG A 186 -8.51 -5.01 -7.78
C ARG A 186 -9.42 -6.07 -8.36
N ALA A 187 -9.98 -6.94 -7.52
CA ALA A 187 -10.90 -7.98 -7.97
C ALA A 187 -12.10 -7.37 -8.71
N ASN A 188 -12.65 -6.26 -8.20
CA ASN A 188 -13.71 -5.52 -8.88
C ASN A 188 -13.24 -4.88 -10.20
N GLY A 189 -12.00 -4.40 -10.27
CA GLY A 189 -11.37 -3.85 -11.46
C GLY A 189 -11.15 -4.92 -12.55
N SER A 190 -10.63 -6.10 -12.19
CA SER A 190 -10.45 -7.21 -13.13
C SER A 190 -11.78 -7.71 -13.66
N ASN A 191 -12.78 -7.88 -12.78
CA ASN A 191 -14.14 -8.22 -13.19
C ASN A 191 -14.75 -7.14 -14.10
N PHE A 192 -14.47 -5.86 -13.82
CA PHE A 192 -14.91 -4.73 -14.63
C PHE A 192 -14.31 -4.79 -16.04
N PHE A 193 -13.01 -5.00 -16.20
CA PHE A 193 -12.42 -5.10 -17.54
C PHE A 193 -12.87 -6.35 -18.31
N ALA A 194 -13.01 -7.50 -17.63
CA ALA A 194 -13.53 -8.72 -18.25
C ALA A 194 -15.00 -8.60 -18.67
N ASP A 195 -15.84 -7.90 -17.90
CA ASP A 195 -17.23 -7.61 -18.28
C ASP A 195 -17.30 -6.56 -19.40
N LEU A 196 -16.36 -5.60 -19.46
CA LEU A 196 -16.26 -4.60 -20.53
C LEU A 196 -15.88 -5.23 -21.87
N GLU A 197 -14.93 -6.17 -21.88
CA GLU A 197 -14.53 -6.88 -23.09
C GLU A 197 -15.70 -7.65 -23.72
N LYS A 198 -16.63 -8.13 -22.89
CA LYS A 198 -17.85 -8.82 -23.31
C LYS A 198 -19.02 -7.88 -23.62
N SER A 199 -18.87 -6.58 -23.36
CA SER A 199 -19.92 -5.59 -23.55
C SER A 199 -20.04 -5.20 -25.02
N LEU A 200 -21.28 -5.06 -25.50
CA LEU A 200 -21.56 -4.67 -26.89
C LEU A 200 -21.69 -3.15 -27.07
N TYR A 201 -22.11 -2.42 -26.03
CA TYR A 201 -22.48 -1.01 -26.13
C TYR A 201 -21.81 -0.12 -25.09
N VAL A 202 -21.16 -0.70 -24.07
CA VAL A 202 -20.38 0.02 -23.08
C VAL A 202 -18.90 -0.13 -23.39
N ILE A 203 -18.20 1.00 -23.53
CA ILE A 203 -16.76 1.03 -23.76
C ILE A 203 -16.09 1.92 -22.72
N HIS A 204 -14.81 1.69 -22.46
CA HIS A 204 -14.04 2.56 -21.59
C HIS A 204 -13.26 3.58 -22.41
N ARG A 205 -13.15 4.81 -21.92
CA ARG A 205 -12.49 5.93 -22.61
C ARG A 205 -11.03 5.66 -22.99
N LEU A 206 -10.35 4.76 -22.28
CA LEU A 206 -8.98 4.32 -22.63
C LEU A 206 -8.91 3.64 -24.00
N PHE A 207 -10.01 3.04 -24.47
CA PHE A 207 -10.09 2.33 -25.74
C PHE A 207 -10.72 3.18 -26.86
N THR A 208 -10.96 4.47 -26.61
CA THR A 208 -11.57 5.38 -27.59
C THR A 208 -10.56 6.40 -28.11
N SER A 209 -10.54 6.64 -29.41
CA SER A 209 -9.79 7.75 -30.01
C SER A 209 -10.36 9.11 -29.56
N LYS A 210 -9.55 10.18 -29.64
CA LYS A 210 -10.01 11.55 -29.35
C LYS A 210 -11.20 11.89 -30.24
N ARG A 211 -12.15 12.68 -29.72
CA ARG A 211 -13.37 13.13 -30.41
C ARG A 211 -13.05 13.59 -31.84
N ASP A 212 -13.58 12.87 -32.82
CA ASP A 212 -13.54 13.32 -34.21
C ASP A 212 -14.59 14.40 -34.41
N LYS A 213 -14.14 15.62 -34.69
CA LYS A 213 -15.01 16.79 -34.91
C LYS A 213 -15.87 16.67 -36.18
N GLY A 214 -15.64 15.66 -37.01
CA GLY A 214 -16.36 15.40 -38.26
C GLY A 214 -17.53 14.42 -38.16
N GLU A 215 -17.73 13.73 -37.02
CA GLU A 215 -18.86 12.80 -36.86
C GLU A 215 -20.13 13.50 -36.34
N LEU A 216 -21.27 13.27 -37.03
CA LEU A 216 -22.62 13.74 -36.69
C LEU A 216 -23.23 12.97 -35.49
N LYS A 217 -22.51 12.90 -34.37
CA LYS A 217 -22.95 12.22 -33.15
C LYS A 217 -23.19 13.24 -32.03
N LYS A 218 -24.29 13.07 -31.29
CA LYS A 218 -24.63 13.88 -30.11
C LYS A 218 -24.01 13.25 -28.86
N HIS A 219 -23.29 14.05 -28.10
CA HIS A 219 -22.62 13.64 -26.88
C HIS A 219 -23.35 14.19 -25.65
N TYR A 220 -23.83 13.31 -24.78
CA TYR A 220 -24.48 13.67 -23.52
C TYR A 220 -23.60 13.28 -22.34
N LEU A 221 -23.14 14.28 -21.59
CA LEU A 221 -22.30 14.08 -20.42
C LEU A 221 -23.16 13.77 -19.20
N ILE A 222 -22.88 12.64 -18.55
CA ILE A 222 -23.52 12.23 -17.32
C ILE A 222 -22.53 12.48 -16.17
N ARG A 223 -22.97 13.27 -15.20
CA ARG A 223 -22.14 13.72 -14.08
C ARG A 223 -22.42 12.92 -12.82
N ALA A 224 -21.40 12.75 -12.00
CA ALA A 224 -21.53 12.13 -10.69
C ALA A 224 -22.54 12.89 -9.83
N SER A 225 -23.37 12.14 -9.12
CA SER A 225 -24.34 12.70 -8.19
C SER A 225 -23.74 13.08 -6.83
N LYS A 226 -22.55 12.53 -6.52
CA LYS A 226 -21.83 12.72 -5.26
C LYS A 226 -20.32 12.53 -5.49
N ALA A 227 -19.51 13.24 -4.72
CA ALA A 227 -18.09 12.97 -4.60
C ALA A 227 -17.82 11.65 -3.85
N GLY A 228 -16.69 11.01 -4.13
CA GLY A 228 -16.26 9.80 -3.44
C GLY A 228 -15.45 8.85 -4.32
N VAL A 229 -15.26 7.61 -3.87
CA VAL A 229 -14.53 6.58 -4.63
C VAL A 229 -15.46 5.54 -5.21
N ILE A 230 -15.26 5.17 -6.47
CA ILE A 230 -16.03 4.12 -7.12
C ILE A 230 -15.64 2.76 -6.55
N LYS A 231 -16.57 2.08 -5.88
CA LYS A 231 -16.36 0.70 -5.40
C LYS A 231 -16.56 -0.33 -6.51
N SER A 232 -17.60 -0.15 -7.32
CA SER A 232 -17.93 -1.05 -8.42
C SER A 232 -18.84 -0.40 -9.44
N ILE A 233 -18.80 -0.91 -10.66
CA ILE A 233 -19.65 -0.51 -11.80
C ILE A 233 -20.26 -1.79 -12.37
N ASN A 234 -21.59 -1.84 -12.48
CA ASN A 234 -22.28 -3.00 -13.06
C ASN A 234 -22.48 -2.83 -14.57
N ILE A 235 -21.52 -3.33 -15.36
CA ILE A 235 -21.52 -3.19 -16.83
C ILE A 235 -22.69 -3.93 -17.48
N LYS A 236 -23.01 -5.14 -17.01
CA LYS A 236 -24.14 -5.93 -17.54
C LYS A 236 -25.46 -5.15 -17.46
N ARG A 237 -25.71 -4.51 -16.32
CA ARG A 237 -26.90 -3.68 -16.13
C ARG A 237 -26.87 -2.40 -16.97
N LEU A 238 -25.70 -1.80 -17.19
CA LEU A 238 -25.55 -0.67 -18.11
C LEU A 238 -25.91 -1.08 -19.55
N ASP A 239 -25.40 -2.22 -20.03
CA ASP A 239 -25.74 -2.78 -21.34
C ASP A 239 -27.25 -3.06 -21.48
N GLU A 240 -27.87 -3.65 -20.46
CA GLU A 240 -29.32 -3.90 -20.44
C GLU A 240 -30.13 -2.60 -20.56
N ILE A 241 -29.72 -1.54 -19.85
CA ILE A 241 -30.38 -0.23 -19.88
C ILE A 241 -30.27 0.39 -21.28
N ILE A 242 -29.07 0.39 -21.87
CA ILE A 242 -28.83 0.95 -23.21
C ILE A 242 -29.60 0.16 -24.28
N THR A 243 -29.56 -1.18 -24.21
CA THR A 243 -30.30 -2.07 -25.10
C THR A 243 -31.80 -1.81 -25.03
N ARG A 244 -32.36 -1.72 -23.82
CA ARG A 244 -33.80 -1.49 -23.60
C ARG A 244 -34.27 -0.15 -24.12
N GLU A 245 -33.50 0.91 -23.91
CA GLU A 245 -33.94 2.28 -24.25
C GLU A 245 -33.78 2.62 -25.72
N TYR A 246 -32.70 2.17 -26.36
CA TYR A 246 -32.35 2.59 -27.73
C TYR A 246 -32.46 1.50 -28.79
N TYR A 247 -32.28 0.23 -28.43
CA TYR A 247 -32.27 -0.87 -29.41
C TYR A 247 -33.60 -1.65 -29.44
N ASN A 248 -34.24 -1.88 -28.29
CA ASN A 248 -35.53 -2.59 -28.22
C ASN A 248 -36.75 -1.70 -28.56
N ARG A 249 -36.56 -0.37 -28.64
CA ARG A 249 -37.62 0.59 -29.02
C ARG A 249 -37.56 1.03 -30.49
N ALA A 250 -36.52 0.65 -31.23
CA ALA A 250 -36.44 0.96 -32.66
C ALA A 250 -37.47 0.10 -33.42
N PRO A 251 -38.28 0.68 -34.34
CA PRO A 251 -39.20 -0.12 -35.14
C PRO A 251 -38.39 -1.12 -35.97
N GLN A 252 -38.69 -2.41 -35.83
CA GLN A 252 -38.15 -3.44 -36.72
C GLN A 252 -38.70 -3.19 -38.12
N THR A 253 -38.01 -2.35 -38.91
CA THR A 253 -38.26 -2.27 -40.34
C THR A 253 -37.81 -3.58 -40.95
N THR A 254 -38.80 -4.37 -41.32
CA THR A 254 -38.68 -5.64 -42.04
C THR A 254 -37.96 -5.40 -43.36
N LYS A 255 -36.73 -5.89 -43.51
CA LYS A 255 -36.19 -6.34 -44.80
C LYS A 255 -35.02 -7.29 -44.57
N LYS A 256 -35.07 -8.41 -45.29
CA LYS A 256 -34.09 -9.50 -45.30
C LYS A 256 -32.70 -9.01 -45.71
N GLN A 257 -31.72 -9.84 -45.30
CA GLN A 257 -30.37 -10.07 -45.84
C GLN A 257 -29.16 -9.40 -45.19
N SER A 258 -28.13 -10.25 -45.16
CA SER A 258 -26.69 -10.00 -45.07
C SER A 258 -26.09 -9.90 -43.67
N VAL A 259 -25.14 -10.82 -43.45
CA VAL A 259 -24.10 -10.77 -42.43
C VAL A 259 -23.26 -9.54 -42.73
N SER A 260 -23.66 -8.38 -42.19
CA SER A 260 -22.90 -7.14 -42.31
C SER A 260 -21.93 -7.02 -41.14
N ARG A 261 -20.69 -6.64 -41.47
CA ARG A 261 -19.58 -6.33 -40.55
C ARG A 261 -19.97 -5.33 -39.43
N PRO A 262 -19.21 -5.28 -38.32
CA PRO A 262 -19.55 -4.53 -37.10
C PRO A 262 -19.53 -3.00 -37.23
N SER A 263 -19.14 -2.43 -38.37
CA SER A 263 -18.85 -0.99 -38.50
C SER A 263 -20.07 -0.09 -38.67
N ASP A 264 -21.25 -0.62 -39.00
CA ASP A 264 -22.42 0.20 -39.38
C ASP A 264 -23.57 0.24 -38.35
N LYS A 265 -23.36 -0.27 -37.11
CA LYS A 265 -24.43 -0.40 -36.10
C LYS A 265 -24.04 0.02 -34.68
N GLN A 266 -23.61 1.26 -34.48
CA GLN A 266 -23.56 1.81 -33.11
C GLN A 266 -24.43 3.07 -33.02
N ILE A 267 -25.74 2.83 -32.96
CA ILE A 267 -26.78 3.86 -32.89
C ILE A 267 -26.67 4.62 -31.55
N ALA A 268 -26.31 3.92 -30.47
CA ALA A 268 -26.03 4.46 -29.15
C ALA A 268 -24.85 3.71 -28.48
N GLN A 269 -23.93 4.46 -27.86
CA GLN A 269 -22.79 3.92 -27.09
C GLN A 269 -22.66 4.65 -25.75
N LEU A 270 -22.25 3.92 -24.71
CA LEU A 270 -21.93 4.50 -23.41
C LEU A 270 -20.42 4.40 -23.16
N ILE A 271 -19.76 5.55 -23.08
CA ILE A 271 -18.34 5.66 -22.78
C ILE A 271 -18.16 5.92 -21.28
N LEU A 272 -17.55 4.98 -20.58
CA LEU A 272 -17.14 5.15 -19.19
C LEU A 272 -15.83 5.94 -19.12
N SER A 273 -15.83 7.04 -18.37
CA SER A 273 -14.62 7.84 -18.09
C SER A 273 -13.93 7.42 -16.79
N THR A 274 -14.51 6.45 -16.08
CA THR A 274 -14.07 6.06 -14.74
C THR A 274 -14.11 4.55 -14.55
N ARG A 275 -13.32 4.05 -13.60
CA ARG A 275 -13.21 2.64 -13.22
C ARG A 275 -13.32 2.45 -11.70
N PRO A 276 -13.58 1.22 -11.21
CA PRO A 276 -13.43 0.92 -9.79
C PRO A 276 -12.08 1.41 -9.23
N GLY A 277 -12.10 2.06 -8.07
CA GLY A 277 -10.94 2.70 -7.43
C GLY A 277 -10.65 4.14 -7.86
N SER A 278 -11.43 4.72 -8.79
CA SER A 278 -11.26 6.13 -9.19
C SER A 278 -11.83 7.08 -8.15
N ASP A 279 -11.07 8.14 -7.83
CA ASP A 279 -11.53 9.29 -7.06
C ASP A 279 -12.39 10.20 -7.96
N ILE A 280 -13.58 10.56 -7.48
CA ILE A 280 -14.57 11.38 -8.20
C ILE A 280 -14.85 12.63 -7.36
N GLU A 281 -14.68 13.80 -7.98
CA GLU A 281 -15.16 15.07 -7.44
C GLU A 281 -16.66 15.24 -7.72
N ASP A 282 -17.34 16.05 -6.90
CA ASP A 282 -18.76 16.34 -7.13
C ASP A 282 -18.96 16.96 -8.52
N GLN A 283 -20.03 16.55 -9.21
CA GLN A 283 -20.35 16.98 -10.57
C GLN A 283 -19.32 16.64 -11.66
N SER A 284 -18.31 15.82 -11.38
CA SER A 284 -17.36 15.35 -12.40
C SER A 284 -18.03 14.42 -13.42
N VAL A 285 -17.57 14.44 -14.67
CA VAL A 285 -18.14 13.61 -15.74
C VAL A 285 -17.65 12.17 -15.61
N ILE A 286 -18.59 11.23 -15.43
CA ILE A 286 -18.25 9.82 -15.20
C ILE A 286 -18.64 8.92 -16.37
N MET A 287 -19.64 9.33 -17.14
CA MET A 287 -20.15 8.63 -18.31
C MET A 287 -20.44 9.63 -19.43
N GLU A 288 -20.26 9.20 -20.67
CA GLU A 288 -20.62 9.95 -21.85
C GLU A 288 -21.48 9.05 -22.75
N LEU A 289 -22.73 9.46 -22.97
CA LEU A 289 -23.65 8.76 -23.85
C LEU A 289 -23.56 9.38 -25.24
N VAL A 290 -23.09 8.60 -26.20
CA VAL A 290 -22.96 9.00 -27.61
C VAL A 290 -24.14 8.44 -28.38
N LEU A 291 -24.94 9.31 -28.97
CA LEU A 291 -26.13 8.96 -29.74
C LEU A 291 -25.98 9.44 -31.19
N SER A 292 -26.51 8.66 -32.13
CA SER A 292 -26.71 9.12 -33.51
C SER A 292 -27.79 10.22 -33.56
N ASP A 293 -27.68 11.14 -34.52
CA ASP A 293 -28.54 12.33 -34.61
C ASP A 293 -30.06 12.04 -34.66
N SER A 294 -30.43 10.85 -35.14
CA SER A 294 -31.80 10.37 -35.29
C SER A 294 -32.47 9.89 -34.00
N LEU A 295 -31.72 9.77 -32.89
CA LEU A 295 -32.25 9.29 -31.62
C LEU A 295 -32.77 10.42 -30.72
N PRO A 296 -33.81 10.15 -29.92
CA PRO A 296 -34.32 11.11 -28.94
C PRO A 296 -33.28 11.38 -27.85
N ALA A 297 -33.27 12.62 -27.36
CA ALA A 297 -32.43 13.01 -26.23
C ALA A 297 -32.72 12.14 -24.99
N PRO A 298 -31.71 11.83 -24.17
CA PRO A 298 -31.86 11.01 -22.98
C PRO A 298 -32.82 11.67 -21.99
N ARG A 299 -33.79 10.90 -21.49
CA ARG A 299 -34.70 11.37 -20.42
C ARG A 299 -33.93 11.46 -19.09
N LYS A 300 -34.27 12.42 -18.23
CA LYS A 300 -33.69 12.53 -16.86
C LYS A 300 -33.77 11.22 -16.04
N ARG A 301 -34.77 10.37 -16.31
CA ARG A 301 -34.91 9.05 -15.68
C ARG A 301 -33.79 8.08 -16.09
N LEU A 302 -33.34 8.14 -17.34
CA LEU A 302 -32.25 7.31 -17.86
C LEU A 302 -30.94 7.65 -17.14
N GLU A 303 -30.63 8.94 -16.99
CA GLU A 303 -29.45 9.39 -16.26
C GLU A 303 -29.40 8.81 -14.85
N ARG A 304 -30.51 8.88 -14.10
CA ARG A 304 -30.61 8.25 -12.77
C ARG A 304 -30.38 6.74 -12.81
N SER A 305 -30.99 6.03 -13.76
CA SER A 305 -30.82 4.56 -13.88
C SER A 305 -29.39 4.15 -14.24
N LEU A 306 -28.68 4.96 -15.04
CA LEU A 306 -27.26 4.74 -15.34
C LEU A 306 -26.40 5.02 -14.10
N LEU A 307 -26.67 6.10 -13.37
CA LEU A 307 -25.98 6.43 -12.12
C LEU A 307 -26.19 5.36 -11.03
N ASP A 308 -27.38 4.75 -10.94
CA ASP A 308 -27.68 3.65 -10.01
C ASP A 308 -26.83 2.39 -10.23
N CYS A 309 -26.18 2.27 -11.40
CA CYS A 309 -25.27 1.16 -11.71
C CYS A 309 -23.86 1.38 -11.16
N ILE A 310 -23.56 2.57 -10.62
CA ILE A 310 -22.26 2.94 -10.08
C ILE A 310 -22.38 3.10 -8.56
N LYS A 311 -21.59 2.32 -7.81
CA LYS A 311 -21.53 2.45 -6.34
C LYS A 311 -20.39 3.38 -5.96
N ILE A 312 -20.73 4.56 -5.44
CA ILE A 312 -19.77 5.55 -4.92
C ILE A 312 -19.78 5.49 -3.39
N ASP A 313 -18.59 5.41 -2.79
CA ASP A 313 -18.39 5.55 -1.36
C ASP A 313 -18.05 7.02 -1.01
N PRO A 314 -18.96 7.76 -0.34
CA PRO A 314 -18.77 9.17 -0.06
C PRO A 314 -17.73 9.46 1.04
N ASP A 315 -17.43 8.50 1.92
CA ASP A 315 -16.59 8.71 3.12
C ASP A 315 -15.11 8.32 2.89
N TYR A 316 -14.53 8.71 1.74
CA TYR A 316 -13.12 8.40 1.47
C TYR A 316 -12.14 9.06 2.48
N ALA A 317 -12.53 10.19 3.07
CA ALA A 317 -11.72 10.91 4.05
C ALA A 317 -11.35 10.05 5.27
N ASP A 318 -12.25 9.16 5.70
CA ASP A 318 -12.04 8.22 6.82
C ASP A 318 -11.59 6.82 6.35
N SER A 319 -11.33 6.64 5.05
CA SER A 319 -10.96 5.34 4.50
C SER A 319 -9.57 4.88 4.97
N PRO A 320 -9.34 3.57 5.10
CA PRO A 320 -8.02 3.02 5.41
C PRO A 320 -6.94 3.46 4.41
N ASN A 321 -7.30 3.67 3.14
CA ASN A 321 -6.37 4.10 2.08
C ASN A 321 -5.94 5.55 2.26
N ARG A 322 -6.87 6.45 2.63
CA ARG A 322 -6.51 7.84 2.94
C ARG A 322 -5.63 7.95 4.18
N GLN A 323 -5.94 7.15 5.20
CA GLN A 323 -5.10 7.06 6.41
C GLN A 323 -3.71 6.50 6.10
N LEU A 324 -3.59 5.53 5.19
CA LEU A 324 -2.30 5.04 4.71
C LEU A 324 -1.53 6.12 3.93
N GLU A 325 -2.21 6.92 3.10
CA GLU A 325 -1.59 8.05 2.40
C GLU A 325 -0.96 9.07 3.37
N VAL A 326 -1.68 9.41 4.44
CA VAL A 326 -1.18 10.32 5.49
C VAL A 326 0.02 9.71 6.21
N LEU A 327 -0.03 8.41 6.54
CA LEU A 327 1.08 7.69 7.14
C LEU A 327 2.33 7.71 6.25
N VAL A 328 2.18 7.42 4.95
CA VAL A 328 3.30 7.39 3.98
C VAL A 328 3.91 8.79 3.80
N LYS A 329 3.08 9.84 3.79
CA LYS A 329 3.55 11.24 3.78
C LYS A 329 4.32 11.59 5.05
N GLY A 330 3.80 11.23 6.22
CA GLY A 330 4.48 11.43 7.50
C GLY A 330 5.80 10.67 7.59
N PHE A 331 5.84 9.44 7.08
CA PHE A 331 7.07 8.65 6.96
C PHE A 331 8.12 9.35 6.10
N ARG A 332 7.75 9.85 4.91
CA ARG A 332 8.67 10.62 4.06
C ARG A 332 9.25 11.83 4.79
N GLN A 333 8.40 12.62 5.45
CA GLN A 333 8.81 13.82 6.17
C GLN A 333 9.74 13.50 7.33
N GLN A 334 9.38 12.50 8.15
CA GLN A 334 10.18 12.11 9.30
C GLN A 334 11.54 11.53 8.89
N LEU A 335 11.58 10.65 7.89
CA LEU A 335 12.83 10.07 7.40
C LEU A 335 13.74 11.16 6.82
N ARG A 336 13.21 12.05 5.99
CA ARG A 336 13.98 13.14 5.40
C ARG A 336 14.54 14.09 6.47
N GLY A 337 13.70 14.49 7.43
CA GLY A 337 14.13 15.35 8.54
C GLY A 337 15.20 14.70 9.41
N ALA A 338 15.12 13.39 9.66
CA ALA A 338 16.14 12.65 10.40
C ALA A 338 17.50 12.64 9.67
N ILE A 339 17.50 12.45 8.34
CA ILE A 339 18.71 12.48 7.52
C ILE A 339 19.29 13.90 7.44
N GLU A 340 18.44 14.92 7.30
CA GLU A 340 18.87 16.33 7.26
C GLU A 340 19.60 16.72 8.54
N ASN A 341 19.11 16.25 9.70
CA ASN A 341 19.68 16.51 11.02
C ASN A 341 20.84 15.58 11.40
N ASP A 342 21.20 14.61 10.56
CA ASP A 342 22.25 13.62 10.80
C ASP A 342 22.08 12.82 12.10
N ASP A 343 20.82 12.51 12.43
CA ASP A 343 20.47 11.76 13.64
C ASP A 343 20.24 10.29 13.27
N GLU A 344 21.27 9.46 13.44
CA GLU A 344 21.24 8.01 13.15
C GLU A 344 20.08 7.31 13.89
N ILE A 345 19.84 7.68 15.15
CA ILE A 345 18.78 7.08 15.97
C ILE A 345 17.41 7.43 15.39
N ALA A 346 17.22 8.68 14.97
CA ALA A 346 15.98 9.12 14.34
C ALA A 346 15.76 8.49 12.96
N VAL A 347 16.83 8.24 12.19
CA VAL A 347 16.77 7.52 10.90
C VAL A 347 16.31 6.09 11.14
N ASP A 348 16.93 5.38 12.08
CA ASP A 348 16.54 4.02 12.43
C ASP A 348 15.10 3.94 12.96
N ASP A 349 14.69 4.86 13.85
CA ASP A 349 13.32 4.94 14.36
C ASP A 349 12.30 5.19 13.22
N ALA A 350 12.66 5.97 12.19
CA ALA A 350 11.82 6.17 11.00
C ALA A 350 11.76 4.92 10.12
N LEU A 351 12.88 4.23 9.90
CA LEU A 351 12.97 3.01 9.08
C LEU A 351 12.23 1.81 9.70
N VAL A 352 11.99 1.80 11.02
CA VAL A 352 11.08 0.84 11.65
C VAL A 352 9.68 0.86 11.01
N ILE A 353 9.21 2.02 10.55
CA ILE A 353 7.89 2.14 9.91
C ILE A 353 7.91 1.55 8.52
N TYR A 354 9.00 1.74 7.79
CA TYR A 354 9.25 1.06 6.54
C TYR A 354 9.20 -0.47 6.71
N GLU A 355 9.89 -1.01 7.72
CA GLU A 355 9.87 -2.44 8.03
C GLU A 355 8.46 -2.93 8.38
N LEU A 356 7.68 -2.15 9.14
CA LEU A 356 6.28 -2.49 9.46
C LEU A 356 5.38 -2.51 8.22
N LEU A 357 5.55 -1.54 7.31
CA LEU A 357 4.82 -1.48 6.04
C LEU A 357 5.14 -2.72 5.19
N THR A 358 6.43 -3.07 5.10
CA THR A 358 6.91 -4.22 4.35
C THR A 358 6.42 -5.53 4.96
N ASN A 359 6.56 -5.72 6.27
CA ASN A 359 6.09 -6.92 6.99
C ASN A 359 4.57 -7.09 6.93
N ALA A 360 3.80 -6.00 7.05
CA ALA A 360 2.35 -6.06 6.90
C ALA A 360 1.94 -6.49 5.48
N THR A 361 2.71 -6.06 4.47
CA THR A 361 2.51 -6.48 3.08
C THR A 361 2.85 -7.96 2.91
N VAL A 362 3.98 -8.40 3.46
CA VAL A 362 4.38 -9.81 3.49
C VAL A 362 3.25 -10.69 4.02
N GLU A 363 2.72 -10.35 5.20
CA GLU A 363 1.69 -11.16 5.87
C GLU A 363 0.34 -11.20 5.15
N GLU A 364 -0.05 -10.12 4.45
CA GLU A 364 -1.32 -10.11 3.71
C GLU A 364 -1.21 -10.81 2.34
N TYR A 365 -0.02 -10.90 1.76
CA TYR A 365 0.22 -11.52 0.46
C TYR A 365 0.82 -12.94 0.54
N SER A 366 1.19 -13.43 1.74
CA SER A 366 1.82 -14.75 1.94
C SER A 366 0.97 -15.95 1.50
N ASN A 367 -0.36 -15.80 1.48
CA ASN A 367 -1.28 -16.91 1.14
C ASN A 367 -1.67 -16.96 -0.35
N GLU A 368 -1.42 -15.88 -1.11
CA GLU A 368 -1.76 -15.78 -2.55
C GLU A 368 -0.53 -16.03 -3.45
N SER A 369 0.67 -16.11 -2.87
CA SER A 369 1.95 -16.22 -3.61
C SER A 369 2.15 -17.54 -4.37
N LYS A 370 1.34 -18.57 -4.11
CA LYS A 370 1.50 -19.88 -4.77
C LYS A 370 1.16 -19.87 -6.26
N ASP A 371 0.28 -18.96 -6.70
CA ASP A 371 -0.17 -18.83 -8.09
C ASP A 371 0.35 -17.56 -8.79
N PHE A 372 1.06 -16.70 -8.05
CA PHE A 372 1.55 -15.42 -8.55
C PHE A 372 3.03 -15.53 -8.92
N ASP A 373 3.33 -15.54 -10.22
CA ASP A 373 4.68 -15.64 -10.76
C ASP A 373 5.51 -14.35 -10.56
N TYR A 374 6.83 -14.49 -10.43
CA TYR A 374 7.79 -13.40 -10.27
C TYR A 374 7.78 -12.43 -11.47
N ALA A 375 7.73 -12.93 -12.70
CA ALA A 375 7.70 -12.08 -13.89
C ALA A 375 6.39 -11.28 -13.97
N THR A 376 5.26 -11.91 -13.62
CA THR A 376 3.96 -11.25 -13.48
C THR A 376 3.96 -10.21 -12.38
N ALA A 377 4.58 -10.49 -11.22
CA ALA A 377 4.72 -9.51 -10.16
C ALA A 377 5.50 -8.28 -10.64
N LYS A 378 6.65 -8.50 -11.25
CA LYS A 378 7.48 -7.43 -11.83
C LYS A 378 6.70 -6.62 -12.87
N SER A 379 6.01 -7.28 -13.80
CA SER A 379 5.27 -6.62 -14.88
C SER A 379 4.03 -5.89 -14.40
N GLU A 380 3.26 -6.42 -13.44
CA GLU A 380 2.13 -5.71 -12.82
C GLU A 380 2.56 -4.42 -12.08
N PHE A 381 3.83 -4.35 -11.64
CA PHE A 381 4.39 -3.13 -11.07
C PHE A 381 4.90 -2.14 -12.13
N GLU A 382 5.43 -2.63 -13.24
CA GLU A 382 5.92 -1.80 -14.34
C GLU A 382 4.76 -1.28 -15.22
N GLN A 383 3.71 -2.07 -15.40
CA GLN A 383 2.61 -1.84 -16.33
C GLN A 383 1.36 -1.27 -15.66
N ILE A 384 1.41 -0.02 -15.17
CA ILE A 384 0.25 0.85 -14.90
C ILE A 384 -0.28 0.78 -13.45
N PHE A 385 0.05 1.81 -12.67
CA PHE A 385 -0.55 2.12 -11.37
C PHE A 385 -2.06 2.40 -11.50
N SER A 386 -2.90 1.38 -11.33
CA SER A 386 -4.36 1.53 -11.40
C SER A 386 -5.11 1.54 -10.08
N ASP A 387 -4.52 1.02 -8.99
CA ASP A 387 -5.16 0.99 -7.67
C ASP A 387 -4.31 1.66 -6.59
N SER A 388 -4.98 1.99 -5.47
CA SER A 388 -4.38 2.64 -4.31
C SER A 388 -3.21 1.85 -3.72
N VAL A 389 -3.22 0.53 -3.78
CA VAL A 389 -2.18 -0.29 -3.12
C VAL A 389 -0.89 -0.37 -3.91
N SER A 390 -0.94 -0.50 -5.24
CA SER A 390 0.26 -0.37 -6.06
C SER A 390 0.86 1.03 -5.90
N ARG A 391 0.03 2.07 -5.77
CA ARG A 391 0.48 3.44 -5.51
C ARG A 391 1.15 3.60 -4.14
N HIS A 392 0.56 3.06 -3.08
CA HIS A 392 1.14 3.16 -1.74
C HIS A 392 2.43 2.36 -1.61
N LEU A 393 2.47 1.15 -2.19
CA LEU A 393 3.65 0.31 -2.15
C LEU A 393 4.79 0.87 -3.00
N GLN A 394 4.48 1.44 -4.17
CA GLN A 394 5.47 2.17 -4.96
C GLN A 394 5.92 3.44 -4.26
N SER A 395 5.02 4.19 -3.63
CA SER A 395 5.39 5.39 -2.89
C SER A 395 6.40 5.08 -1.77
N THR A 396 6.31 3.90 -1.15
CA THR A 396 7.32 3.47 -0.16
C THR A 396 8.68 3.22 -0.81
N VAL A 397 8.73 2.57 -1.98
CA VAL A 397 9.96 2.38 -2.78
C VAL A 397 10.56 3.74 -3.15
N ASP A 398 9.74 4.66 -3.67
CA ASP A 398 10.17 6.00 -4.10
C ASP A 398 10.75 6.81 -2.94
N ILE A 399 10.16 6.71 -1.74
CA ILE A 399 10.65 7.40 -0.53
C ILE A 399 12.02 6.86 -0.12
N ILE A 400 12.22 5.54 -0.12
CA ILE A 400 13.52 4.95 0.20
C ILE A 400 14.56 5.32 -0.86
N ASP A 401 14.20 5.27 -2.14
CA ASP A 401 15.09 5.66 -3.24
C ASP A 401 15.49 7.13 -3.18
N GLU A 402 14.56 8.01 -2.79
CA GLU A 402 14.82 9.44 -2.57
C GLU A 402 15.70 9.65 -1.34
N ALA A 403 15.38 9.00 -0.23
CA ALA A 403 16.13 9.11 1.03
C ALA A 403 17.56 8.60 0.87
N PHE A 404 17.75 7.45 0.22
CA PHE A 404 19.07 6.90 -0.09
C PHE A 404 19.88 7.88 -0.93
N PHE A 405 19.27 8.43 -1.99
CA PHE A 405 19.95 9.35 -2.88
C PHE A 405 20.30 10.67 -2.20
N TYR A 406 19.41 11.17 -1.36
CA TYR A 406 19.66 12.35 -0.56
C TYR A 406 20.81 12.12 0.43
N ALA A 407 20.80 11.01 1.17
CA ALA A 407 21.87 10.64 2.08
C ALA A 407 23.21 10.45 1.36
N LEU A 408 23.20 9.82 0.18
CA LEU A 408 24.38 9.64 -0.67
C LEU A 408 24.97 11.00 -1.09
N ARG A 409 24.15 11.92 -1.61
CA ARG A 409 24.59 13.25 -2.07
C ARG A 409 25.02 14.19 -0.96
N THR A 410 24.49 14.00 0.24
CA THR A 410 24.85 14.80 1.42
C THR A 410 25.93 14.12 2.27
N GLU A 411 26.51 13.02 1.78
CA GLU A 411 27.59 12.26 2.42
C GLU A 411 27.25 11.80 3.86
N ARG A 412 25.97 11.54 4.12
CA ARG A 412 25.46 11.07 5.42
C ARG A 412 25.69 9.56 5.54
N GLN A 413 26.90 9.18 5.94
CA GLN A 413 27.35 7.78 5.99
C GLN A 413 26.45 6.87 6.83
N ASP A 414 26.10 7.29 8.04
CA ASP A 414 25.31 6.48 8.97
C ASP A 414 23.88 6.29 8.45
N ALA A 415 23.26 7.36 7.93
CA ALA A 415 21.95 7.28 7.27
C ALA A 415 21.96 6.30 6.09
N THR A 416 22.96 6.37 5.21
CA THR A 416 23.11 5.44 4.09
C THR A 416 23.26 4.00 4.56
N LYS A 417 24.07 3.75 5.59
CA LYS A 417 24.25 2.42 6.19
C LYS A 417 22.96 1.89 6.81
N SER A 418 22.21 2.72 7.54
CA SER A 418 20.93 2.36 8.14
C SER A 418 19.88 2.00 7.08
N ILE A 419 19.80 2.78 5.99
CA ILE A 419 18.90 2.50 4.87
C ILE A 419 19.25 1.16 4.23
N ILE A 420 20.52 0.93 3.87
CA ILE A 420 20.98 -0.34 3.29
C ILE A 420 20.65 -1.52 4.21
N SER A 421 20.93 -1.38 5.51
CA SER A 421 20.63 -2.40 6.52
C SER A 421 19.15 -2.71 6.64
N SER A 422 18.28 -1.68 6.65
CA SER A 422 16.83 -1.87 6.78
C SER A 422 16.22 -2.51 5.53
N VAL A 423 16.67 -2.11 4.33
CA VAL A 423 16.25 -2.74 3.06
C VAL A 423 16.73 -4.19 3.00
N TYR A 424 17.97 -4.48 3.41
CA TYR A 424 18.49 -5.85 3.48
C TYR A 424 17.70 -6.72 4.47
N ARG A 425 17.45 -6.24 5.69
CA ARG A 425 16.63 -6.96 6.69
C ARG A 425 15.22 -7.25 6.17
N SER A 426 14.61 -6.27 5.50
CA SER A 426 13.32 -6.45 4.84
C SER A 426 13.37 -7.50 3.73
N LEU A 427 14.48 -7.57 2.99
CA LEU A 427 14.69 -8.53 1.90
C LEU A 427 14.79 -9.95 2.44
N LEU A 428 15.55 -10.14 3.52
CA LEU A 428 15.63 -11.41 4.25
C LEU A 428 14.25 -11.85 4.76
N ASN A 429 13.48 -10.95 5.39
CA ASN A 429 12.14 -11.28 5.87
C ASN A 429 11.19 -11.68 4.73
N ALA A 430 11.26 -10.96 3.60
CA ALA A 430 10.44 -11.27 2.41
C ALA A 430 10.82 -12.63 1.81
N PHE A 431 12.10 -12.99 1.90
CA PHE A 431 12.64 -14.27 1.48
C PHE A 431 12.15 -15.41 2.39
N ASP A 432 12.26 -15.26 3.71
CA ASP A 432 11.82 -16.26 4.71
C ASP A 432 10.30 -16.52 4.66
N SER A 433 9.53 -15.49 4.33
CA SER A 433 8.07 -15.55 4.20
C SER A 433 7.59 -15.92 2.80
N PHE A 434 8.51 -16.15 1.87
CA PHE A 434 8.25 -16.58 0.49
C PHE A 434 7.31 -15.64 -0.28
N ASN A 435 7.52 -14.34 -0.10
CA ASN A 435 6.71 -13.30 -0.73
C ASN A 435 7.41 -12.71 -1.97
N VAL A 436 7.14 -13.31 -3.13
CA VAL A 436 7.64 -12.92 -4.46
C VAL A 436 7.44 -11.42 -4.73
N VAL A 437 6.26 -10.89 -4.39
CA VAL A 437 5.89 -9.48 -4.63
C VAL A 437 6.77 -8.52 -3.86
N VAL A 438 7.01 -8.81 -2.59
CA VAL A 438 7.84 -7.96 -1.73
C VAL A 438 9.31 -8.10 -2.11
N ALA A 439 9.76 -9.33 -2.40
CA ALA A 439 11.12 -9.62 -2.86
C ALA A 439 11.50 -8.83 -4.11
N ALA A 440 10.68 -8.88 -5.17
CA ALA A 440 10.94 -8.16 -6.42
C ALA A 440 11.10 -6.64 -6.21
N ARG A 441 10.37 -6.06 -5.25
CA ARG A 441 10.46 -4.61 -4.95
C ARG A 441 11.72 -4.24 -4.19
N LEU A 442 12.09 -5.06 -3.21
CA LEU A 442 13.30 -4.84 -2.44
C LEU A 442 14.54 -5.01 -3.34
N GLU A 443 14.50 -5.97 -4.27
CA GLU A 443 15.50 -6.13 -5.33
C GLU A 443 15.61 -4.87 -6.20
N LYS A 444 14.47 -4.26 -6.56
CA LYS A 444 14.42 -3.02 -7.33
C LYS A 444 15.07 -1.85 -6.57
N ILE A 445 14.79 -1.69 -5.27
CA ILE A 445 15.44 -0.67 -4.43
C ILE A 445 16.96 -0.86 -4.44
N PHE A 446 17.44 -2.10 -4.25
CA PHE A 446 18.88 -2.39 -4.30
C PHE A 446 19.49 -2.06 -5.67
N THR A 447 18.81 -2.45 -6.74
CA THR A 447 19.26 -2.19 -8.12
C THR A 447 19.30 -0.68 -8.41
N HIS A 448 18.29 0.07 -7.97
CA HIS A 448 18.25 1.53 -8.07
C HIS A 448 19.35 2.20 -7.24
N ALA A 449 19.60 1.73 -6.01
CA ALA A 449 20.66 2.24 -5.16
C ALA A 449 22.04 2.01 -5.78
N MET A 450 22.31 0.82 -6.32
CA MET A 450 23.56 0.54 -7.06
C MET A 450 23.67 1.41 -8.31
N SER A 451 22.62 1.45 -9.12
CA SER A 451 22.53 2.29 -10.32
C SER A 451 22.88 3.75 -9.99
N LYS A 452 22.17 4.38 -9.04
CA LYS A 452 22.44 5.75 -8.62
C LYS A 452 23.87 5.92 -8.12
N THR A 453 24.38 4.99 -7.31
CA THR A 453 25.76 5.07 -6.81
C THR A 453 26.77 5.02 -7.96
N ILE A 454 26.57 4.16 -8.95
CA ILE A 454 27.46 3.97 -10.10
C ILE A 454 27.39 5.17 -11.08
N TYR A 455 26.17 5.58 -11.45
CA TYR A 455 25.91 6.61 -12.47
C TYR A 455 26.02 8.04 -11.94
N ASP A 456 25.90 8.29 -10.63
CA ASP A 456 25.93 9.67 -10.13
C ASP A 456 27.35 10.25 -10.28
N THR A 457 27.46 11.23 -11.18
CA THR A 457 28.67 11.99 -11.48
C THR A 457 28.77 13.27 -10.64
N THR A 458 27.71 13.62 -9.89
CA THR A 458 27.65 14.86 -9.11
C THR A 458 28.29 14.74 -7.73
N LEU A 459 28.60 13.52 -7.27
CA LEU A 459 29.27 13.27 -6.00
C LEU A 459 30.79 13.30 -6.18
N GLU A 460 31.46 14.28 -5.58
CA GLU A 460 32.91 14.47 -5.71
C GLU A 460 33.72 13.45 -4.88
N ASN A 461 33.18 12.99 -3.75
CA ASN A 461 33.86 12.06 -2.86
C ASN A 461 33.81 10.61 -3.40
N THR A 462 34.83 10.26 -4.19
CA THR A 462 34.96 8.93 -4.80
C THR A 462 35.14 7.81 -3.77
N HIS A 463 35.77 8.08 -2.62
CA HIS A 463 36.00 7.06 -1.60
C HIS A 463 34.70 6.68 -0.88
N TYR A 464 33.86 7.67 -0.57
CA TYR A 464 32.53 7.40 -0.01
C TYR A 464 31.64 6.63 -0.99
N LYS A 465 31.67 6.99 -2.28
CA LYS A 465 30.98 6.25 -3.35
C LYS A 465 31.39 4.79 -3.42
N GLU A 466 32.70 4.53 -3.35
CA GLU A 466 33.25 3.17 -3.31
C GLU A 466 32.75 2.43 -2.07
N TYR A 467 32.86 3.02 -0.87
CA TYR A 467 32.35 2.40 0.36
C TYR A 467 30.87 2.01 0.28
N VAL A 468 30.02 2.91 -0.22
CA VAL A 468 28.58 2.65 -0.36
C VAL A 468 28.32 1.51 -1.35
N LEU A 469 29.03 1.52 -2.49
CA LEU A 469 28.91 0.46 -3.48
C LEU A 469 29.40 -0.89 -2.97
N GLU A 470 30.50 -0.92 -2.22
CA GLU A 470 31.00 -2.13 -1.54
C GLU A 470 29.96 -2.69 -0.57
N SER A 471 29.32 -1.82 0.22
CA SER A 471 28.27 -2.22 1.15
C SER A 471 27.06 -2.82 0.43
N LEU A 472 26.59 -2.18 -0.66
CA LEU A 472 25.48 -2.67 -1.48
C LEU A 472 25.81 -4.02 -2.14
N ALA A 473 26.97 -4.12 -2.78
CA ALA A 473 27.43 -5.33 -3.46
C ALA A 473 27.59 -6.48 -2.46
N PHE A 474 28.14 -6.22 -1.27
CA PHE A 474 28.28 -7.21 -0.21
C PHE A 474 26.91 -7.76 0.22
N ARG A 475 25.92 -6.90 0.50
CA ARG A 475 24.57 -7.36 0.89
C ARG A 475 23.87 -8.17 -0.20
N LEU A 476 24.00 -7.75 -1.46
CA LEU A 476 23.45 -8.52 -2.58
C LEU A 476 24.18 -9.85 -2.78
N LYS A 477 25.50 -9.89 -2.56
CA LYS A 477 26.28 -11.13 -2.59
C LYS A 477 25.83 -12.10 -1.50
N GLU A 478 25.72 -11.65 -0.25
CA GLU A 478 25.19 -12.48 0.86
C GLU A 478 23.80 -13.05 0.52
N HIS A 479 22.90 -12.20 0.01
CA HIS A 479 21.57 -12.63 -0.40
C HIS A 479 21.60 -13.61 -1.59
N THR A 480 22.56 -13.46 -2.50
CA THR A 480 22.77 -14.41 -3.62
C THR A 480 23.15 -15.79 -3.10
N GLY A 481 24.02 -15.88 -2.09
CA GLY A 481 24.34 -17.14 -1.41
C GLY A 481 23.10 -17.82 -0.81
N LEU A 482 22.21 -17.05 -0.17
CA LEU A 482 20.95 -17.55 0.38
C LEU A 482 19.99 -18.05 -0.70
N LEU A 483 19.88 -17.33 -1.83
CA LEU A 483 19.08 -17.78 -2.97
C LEU A 483 19.59 -19.12 -3.52
N LEU A 484 20.91 -19.29 -3.63
CA LEU A 484 21.52 -20.53 -4.11
C LEU A 484 21.23 -21.70 -3.15
N TYR A 485 21.27 -21.42 -1.85
CA TYR A 485 20.91 -22.40 -0.82
C TYR A 485 19.46 -22.87 -0.94
N ASN A 486 18.50 -21.97 -1.14
CA ASN A 486 17.09 -22.35 -1.28
C ASN A 486 16.77 -22.99 -2.63
N TYR A 487 17.44 -22.58 -3.71
CA TYR A 487 17.32 -23.26 -5.01
C TYR A 487 17.75 -24.74 -4.94
N ARG A 488 18.62 -25.12 -3.98
CA ARG A 488 19.01 -26.51 -3.70
C ARG A 488 17.96 -27.29 -2.90
N GLY A 489 17.20 -26.63 -2.03
CA GLY A 489 16.34 -27.27 -1.03
C GLY A 489 15.16 -28.03 -1.64
N ARG A 490 15.36 -29.29 -2.05
CA ARG A 490 14.28 -30.28 -2.24
C ARG A 490 13.69 -30.62 -0.87
N ASP A 491 12.86 -29.75 -0.35
CA ASP A 491 11.75 -30.20 0.48
C ASP A 491 10.49 -29.62 -0.15
N GLU A 492 9.43 -30.42 -0.19
CA GLU A 492 8.06 -30.04 -0.57
C GLU A 492 7.48 -28.88 0.28
N LEU A 493 8.30 -28.35 1.20
CA LEU A 493 8.09 -27.20 2.07
C LEU A 493 8.72 -25.89 1.55
N SER A 494 9.62 -25.93 0.55
CA SER A 494 10.12 -24.72 -0.10
C SER A 494 8.97 -24.09 -0.91
N SER A 495 8.63 -22.83 -0.63
CA SER A 495 7.42 -22.22 -1.22
C SER A 495 7.66 -21.24 -2.36
N PHE A 496 8.92 -20.99 -2.76
CA PHE A 496 9.21 -20.50 -4.11
C PHE A 496 9.26 -21.67 -5.08
N ARG A 497 8.56 -21.56 -6.21
CA ARG A 497 8.76 -22.49 -7.32
C ARG A 497 10.16 -22.27 -7.88
N ARG A 498 10.80 -23.34 -8.34
CA ARG A 498 12.18 -23.28 -8.84
C ARG A 498 12.33 -22.31 -10.00
N GLU A 499 11.33 -22.24 -10.88
CA GLU A 499 11.27 -21.32 -12.01
C GLU A 499 11.27 -19.86 -11.55
N GLN A 500 10.64 -19.55 -10.41
CA GLN A 500 10.62 -18.20 -9.84
C GLN A 500 12.00 -17.79 -9.31
N LEU A 501 12.72 -18.73 -8.68
CA LEU A 501 14.09 -18.49 -8.22
C LEU A 501 15.03 -18.30 -9.42
N GLU A 502 14.90 -19.12 -10.45
CA GLU A 502 15.66 -19.00 -11.69
C GLU A 502 15.41 -17.66 -12.39
N GLN A 503 14.15 -17.21 -12.48
CA GLN A 503 13.82 -15.90 -13.03
C GLN A 503 14.43 -14.77 -12.20
N TRP A 504 14.43 -14.87 -10.87
CA TRP A 504 15.06 -13.88 -10.01
C TRP A 504 16.57 -13.83 -10.23
N PHE A 505 17.24 -14.99 -10.34
CA PHE A 505 18.66 -15.04 -10.72
C PHE A 505 18.91 -14.37 -12.06
N ASN A 506 18.08 -14.67 -13.06
CA ASN A 506 18.23 -14.12 -14.40
C ASN A 506 18.13 -12.58 -14.39
N ASP A 507 17.11 -12.04 -13.71
CA ASP A 507 16.91 -10.60 -13.57
C ASP A 507 18.07 -9.91 -12.83
N ARG A 508 18.54 -10.50 -11.72
CA ARG A 508 19.69 -9.97 -10.98
C ARG A 508 20.93 -9.94 -11.86
N LEU A 509 21.26 -11.07 -12.49
CA LEU A 509 22.46 -11.18 -13.31
C LEU A 509 22.40 -10.25 -14.53
N SER A 510 21.22 -10.07 -15.14
CA SER A 510 21.02 -9.10 -16.22
C SER A 510 21.33 -7.66 -15.79
N ASN A 511 20.82 -7.23 -14.63
CA ASN A 511 21.13 -5.92 -14.06
C ASN A 511 22.64 -5.77 -13.76
N MET A 512 23.27 -6.79 -13.17
CA MET A 512 24.70 -6.75 -12.86
C MET A 512 25.57 -6.74 -14.13
N THR A 513 25.17 -7.43 -15.19
CA THR A 513 25.84 -7.38 -16.51
C THR A 513 25.83 -5.95 -17.06
N SER A 514 24.67 -5.28 -17.00
CA SER A 514 24.56 -3.88 -17.42
C SER A 514 25.49 -2.97 -16.61
N PHE A 515 25.58 -3.17 -15.30
CA PHE A 515 26.50 -2.42 -14.44
C PHE A 515 27.97 -2.72 -14.71
N LEU A 516 28.36 -3.97 -15.01
CA LEU A 516 29.72 -4.31 -15.43
C LEU A 516 30.12 -3.59 -16.71
N LEU A 517 29.25 -3.58 -17.72
CA LEU A 517 29.51 -2.88 -18.98
C LEU A 517 29.67 -1.37 -18.77
N TYR A 518 28.85 -0.77 -17.91
CA TYR A 518 28.95 0.66 -17.63
C TYR A 518 30.22 1.00 -16.83
N THR A 519 30.51 0.26 -15.76
CA THR A 519 31.72 0.48 -14.95
C THR A 519 32.99 0.29 -15.76
N TYR A 520 32.99 -0.62 -16.75
CA TYR A 520 34.06 -0.70 -17.75
C TYR A 520 34.17 0.55 -18.62
N LYS A 521 33.06 1.03 -19.20
CA LYS A 521 33.03 2.26 -20.02
C LYS A 521 33.60 3.46 -19.25
N GLU A 522 33.18 3.61 -18.00
CA GLU A 522 33.61 4.69 -17.11
C GLU A 522 34.95 4.42 -16.39
N SER A 523 35.65 3.32 -16.70
CA SER A 523 36.96 3.00 -16.12
C SER A 523 36.96 2.88 -14.57
N GLN A 524 35.86 2.40 -13.99
CA GLN A 524 35.67 2.26 -12.53
C GLN A 524 36.08 0.86 -12.05
N ILE A 525 37.39 0.64 -11.88
CA ILE A 525 37.96 -0.69 -11.54
C ILE A 525 37.39 -1.27 -10.24
N SER A 526 37.31 -0.47 -9.17
CA SER A 526 36.80 -0.95 -7.87
C SER A 526 35.35 -1.42 -7.98
N ALA A 527 34.49 -0.57 -8.57
CA ALA A 527 33.09 -0.89 -8.82
C ALA A 527 32.92 -2.18 -9.65
N PHE A 528 33.73 -2.34 -10.72
CA PHE A 528 33.72 -3.52 -11.55
C PHE A 528 34.00 -4.80 -10.76
N LYS A 529 35.03 -4.79 -9.89
CA LYS A 529 35.38 -5.93 -9.02
C LYS A 529 34.24 -6.28 -8.07
N GLN A 530 33.62 -5.29 -7.44
CA GLN A 530 32.54 -5.51 -6.49
C GLN A 530 31.30 -6.13 -7.16
N ILE A 531 30.91 -5.64 -8.34
CA ILE A 531 29.79 -6.21 -9.11
C ILE A 531 30.12 -7.62 -9.59
N LYS A 532 31.35 -7.84 -10.12
CA LYS A 532 31.80 -9.17 -10.57
C LYS A 532 31.76 -10.19 -9.44
N SER A 533 32.04 -9.78 -8.20
CA SER A 533 32.01 -10.68 -7.04
C SER A 533 30.65 -11.35 -6.78
N ILE A 534 29.54 -10.78 -7.29
CA ILE A 534 28.20 -11.38 -7.25
C ILE A 534 28.10 -12.57 -8.22
N PHE A 535 28.69 -12.46 -9.42
CA PHE A 535 28.79 -13.57 -10.37
C PHE A 535 29.69 -14.68 -9.81
N ASP A 536 30.80 -14.28 -9.18
CA ASP A 536 31.73 -15.22 -8.55
C ASP A 536 31.04 -16.03 -7.43
N GLU A 537 30.06 -15.47 -6.72
CA GLU A 537 29.24 -16.20 -5.73
C GLU A 537 28.36 -17.27 -6.38
N VAL A 538 27.72 -16.96 -7.52
CA VAL A 538 26.92 -17.93 -8.29
C VAL A 538 27.79 -19.06 -8.82
N GLU A 539 28.98 -18.74 -9.31
CA GLU A 539 29.92 -19.72 -9.83
C GLU A 539 30.63 -20.53 -8.76
N SER A 540 30.95 -19.95 -7.61
CA SER A 540 31.59 -20.69 -6.51
C SER A 540 30.62 -21.74 -5.92
N GLY A 541 29.32 -21.40 -5.86
CA GLY A 541 28.26 -22.34 -5.51
C GLY A 541 28.21 -23.56 -6.45
N HIS A 542 28.61 -23.43 -7.72
CA HIS A 542 28.69 -24.55 -8.66
C HIS A 542 29.67 -25.64 -8.22
N ARG A 543 30.84 -25.25 -7.66
CA ARG A 543 31.89 -26.20 -7.27
C ARG A 543 31.48 -27.06 -6.07
N LEU A 544 30.45 -26.64 -5.34
CA LEU A 544 29.97 -27.28 -4.13
C LEU A 544 28.66 -28.08 -4.32
N TYR A 545 27.89 -27.89 -5.41
CA TYR A 545 26.49 -28.37 -5.50
C TYR A 545 26.06 -28.98 -6.86
N HIS A 546 24.92 -29.70 -6.85
CA HIS A 546 24.36 -30.60 -7.88
C HIS A 546 24.20 -30.01 -9.32
N GLN A 547 23.81 -30.87 -10.28
CA GLN A 547 23.56 -30.56 -11.70
C GLN A 547 22.56 -29.43 -11.97
N GLU A 548 21.78 -29.01 -10.99
CA GLU A 548 20.76 -27.96 -11.08
C GLU A 548 21.35 -26.56 -10.90
N VAL A 549 22.28 -26.41 -9.95
CA VAL A 549 23.08 -25.18 -9.74
C VAL A 549 24.04 -24.95 -10.92
N LYS A 550 24.37 -26.04 -11.63
CA LYS A 550 25.16 -25.98 -12.86
C LYS A 550 24.52 -25.11 -13.93
N GLU A 551 23.19 -25.13 -14.12
CA GLU A 551 22.55 -24.28 -15.14
C GLU A 551 22.59 -22.80 -14.77
N LEU A 552 22.37 -22.44 -13.50
CA LEU A 552 22.56 -21.06 -13.02
C LEU A 552 24.01 -20.59 -13.18
N ALA A 553 24.98 -21.46 -12.92
CA ALA A 553 26.39 -21.16 -13.15
C ALA A 553 26.71 -20.98 -14.63
N TRP A 554 26.09 -21.76 -15.53
CA TRP A 554 26.22 -21.54 -16.98
C TRP A 554 25.59 -20.23 -17.43
N MET A 555 24.45 -19.82 -16.86
CA MET A 555 23.84 -18.52 -17.11
C MET A 555 24.78 -17.38 -16.69
N SER A 556 25.33 -17.45 -15.47
CA SER A 556 26.34 -16.51 -14.94
C SER A 556 27.56 -16.39 -15.86
N ARG A 557 28.15 -17.54 -16.22
CA ARG A 557 29.30 -17.62 -17.14
C ARG A 557 29.01 -17.05 -18.51
N SER A 558 27.82 -17.34 -19.06
CA SER A 558 27.42 -16.85 -20.38
C SER A 558 27.38 -15.33 -20.42
N ARG A 559 26.82 -14.71 -19.37
CA ARG A 559 26.76 -13.26 -19.23
C ARG A 559 28.15 -12.64 -19.05
N LEU A 560 29.03 -13.23 -18.22
CA LEU A 560 30.42 -12.76 -18.09
C LEU A 560 31.21 -12.92 -19.41
N PHE A 561 30.98 -14.01 -20.13
CA PHE A 561 31.58 -14.24 -21.45
C PHE A 561 31.14 -13.19 -22.48
N MET A 562 29.88 -12.76 -22.45
CA MET A 562 29.42 -11.63 -23.27
C MET A 562 30.08 -10.30 -22.90
N VAL A 563 30.21 -10.01 -21.60
CA VAL A 563 30.96 -8.82 -21.13
C VAL A 563 32.40 -8.88 -21.64
N ALA A 564 33.02 -10.05 -21.58
CA ALA A 564 34.36 -10.25 -22.11
C ALA A 564 34.44 -10.01 -23.61
N ALA A 565 33.55 -10.63 -24.40
CA ALA A 565 33.49 -10.40 -25.85
C ALA A 565 33.34 -8.92 -26.19
N TYR A 566 32.48 -8.19 -25.46
CA TYR A 566 32.32 -6.75 -25.62
C TYR A 566 33.61 -5.97 -25.32
N ILE A 567 34.33 -6.33 -24.25
CA ILE A 567 35.59 -5.67 -23.87
C ILE A 567 36.70 -5.95 -24.89
N HIS A 568 36.77 -7.19 -25.41
CA HIS A 568 37.77 -7.59 -26.40
C HIS A 568 37.55 -6.98 -27.80
N ASP A 569 36.32 -6.63 -28.14
CA ASP A 569 35.98 -5.94 -29.39
C ASP A 569 36.44 -4.46 -29.40
N ARG A 570 36.78 -3.89 -28.24
CA ARG A 570 37.20 -2.49 -28.14
C ARG A 570 38.68 -2.31 -28.50
N THR A 571 38.92 -1.32 -29.36
CA THR A 571 40.24 -0.76 -29.67
C THR A 571 40.48 0.52 -28.87
N ASP A 572 41.74 0.91 -28.68
CA ASP A 572 42.16 2.16 -28.02
C ASP A 572 41.68 2.32 -26.56
N LEU A 573 42.12 1.39 -25.70
CA LEU A 573 41.75 1.34 -24.28
C LEU A 573 42.51 2.37 -23.44
N THR A 574 41.86 2.94 -22.43
CA THR A 574 42.57 3.65 -21.37
C THR A 574 43.34 2.68 -20.48
N SER A 575 44.40 3.12 -19.79
CA SER A 575 45.14 2.26 -18.84
C SER A 575 44.24 1.59 -17.79
N LYS A 576 43.20 2.29 -17.32
CA LYS A 576 42.23 1.70 -16.38
C LYS A 576 41.32 0.65 -17.05
N GLN A 577 40.95 0.84 -18.31
CA GLN A 577 40.20 -0.18 -19.07
C GLN A 577 41.06 -1.39 -19.39
N GLU A 578 42.37 -1.23 -19.62
CA GLU A 578 43.30 -2.34 -19.74
C GLU A 578 43.38 -3.14 -18.43
N ASP A 579 43.38 -2.46 -17.27
CA ASP A 579 43.35 -3.15 -15.99
C ASP A 579 42.03 -3.90 -15.74
N ILE A 580 40.88 -3.36 -16.19
CA ILE A 580 39.61 -4.09 -16.17
C ILE A 580 39.65 -5.28 -17.13
N LYS A 581 40.23 -5.11 -18.31
CA LYS A 581 40.41 -6.19 -19.29
C LYS A 581 41.23 -7.33 -18.71
N LYS A 582 42.34 -7.04 -18.00
CA LYS A 582 43.13 -8.07 -17.30
C LYS A 582 42.30 -8.89 -16.31
N ILE A 583 41.38 -8.26 -15.56
CA ILE A 583 40.49 -8.98 -14.63
C ILE A 583 39.61 -10.00 -15.36
N ILE A 584 39.18 -9.67 -16.58
CA ILE A 584 38.39 -10.56 -17.44
C ILE A 584 39.28 -11.61 -18.12
N ASP A 585 40.47 -11.23 -18.59
CA ASP A 585 41.46 -12.15 -19.13
C ASP A 585 41.81 -13.23 -18.09
N ASP A 586 42.13 -12.83 -16.86
CA ASP A 586 42.40 -13.75 -15.73
C ASP A 586 41.21 -14.70 -15.45
N TYR A 587 39.99 -14.22 -15.64
CA TYR A 587 38.79 -15.05 -15.50
C TYR A 587 38.65 -16.06 -16.65
N LEU A 588 38.88 -15.64 -17.90
CA LEU A 588 38.81 -16.50 -19.08
C LEU A 588 39.94 -17.55 -19.11
N ASP A 589 41.14 -17.18 -18.68
CA ASP A 589 42.32 -18.06 -18.58
C ASP A 589 42.09 -19.22 -17.60
N GLY A 590 41.11 -19.09 -16.69
CA GLY A 590 40.65 -20.16 -15.83
C GLY A 590 39.91 -21.30 -16.54
N PHE A 591 39.62 -21.18 -17.84
CA PHE A 591 38.83 -22.15 -18.61
C PHE A 591 39.62 -22.76 -19.77
N SER A 592 39.35 -24.03 -20.07
CA SER A 592 39.91 -24.68 -21.26
C SER A 592 39.25 -24.15 -22.54
N ALA A 593 39.94 -24.27 -23.69
CA ALA A 593 39.37 -23.93 -24.99
C ALA A 593 38.05 -24.69 -25.29
N GLN A 594 37.95 -25.94 -24.80
CA GLN A 594 36.73 -26.73 -24.93
C GLN A 594 35.58 -26.18 -24.06
N ASP A 595 35.88 -25.71 -22.84
CA ASP A 595 34.90 -25.08 -21.96
C ASP A 595 34.42 -23.73 -22.51
N LEU A 596 35.33 -22.91 -23.04
CA LEU A 596 35.00 -21.65 -23.69
C LEU A 596 34.12 -21.86 -24.93
N THR A 597 34.43 -22.87 -25.74
CA THR A 597 33.59 -23.25 -26.89
C THR A 597 32.18 -23.66 -26.44
N LYS A 598 32.09 -24.41 -25.33
CA LYS A 598 30.80 -24.80 -24.76
C LYS A 598 30.02 -23.61 -24.18
N MET A 599 30.69 -22.65 -23.56
CA MET A 599 30.07 -21.39 -23.13
C MET A 599 29.49 -20.64 -24.32
N LEU A 600 30.28 -20.46 -25.39
CA LEU A 600 29.84 -19.77 -26.61
C LEU A 600 28.57 -20.41 -27.19
N VAL A 601 28.55 -21.74 -27.35
CA VAL A 601 27.36 -22.46 -27.85
C VAL A 601 26.16 -22.21 -26.94
N LYS A 602 26.31 -22.33 -25.62
CA LYS A 602 25.24 -22.03 -24.67
C LYS A 602 24.78 -20.56 -24.68
N CYS A 603 25.68 -19.61 -24.93
CA CYS A 603 25.33 -18.20 -25.06
C CYS A 603 24.41 -17.96 -26.25
N VAL A 604 24.76 -18.57 -27.39
CA VAL A 604 24.02 -18.46 -28.65
C VAL A 604 22.66 -19.15 -28.54
N ASP A 605 22.63 -20.39 -28.04
CA ASP A 605 21.41 -21.19 -27.95
C ASP A 605 20.33 -20.56 -27.04
N ASN A 606 20.76 -19.84 -26.00
CA ASN A 606 19.86 -19.19 -25.04
C ASN A 606 19.55 -17.72 -25.39
N ASN A 607 19.98 -17.22 -26.57
CA ASN A 607 19.75 -15.85 -27.04
C ASN A 607 20.21 -14.74 -26.07
N TYR A 608 21.15 -15.02 -25.15
CA TYR A 608 21.66 -13.98 -24.25
C TYR A 608 22.28 -12.81 -25.03
N ALA A 609 22.80 -13.04 -26.23
CA ALA A 609 23.36 -12.00 -27.10
C ALA A 609 22.33 -10.96 -27.62
N SER A 610 21.03 -11.23 -27.50
CA SER A 610 19.96 -10.31 -27.90
C SER A 610 19.44 -9.42 -26.76
N GLU A 611 19.74 -9.78 -25.51
CA GLU A 611 19.49 -8.99 -24.29
C GLU A 611 20.65 -8.02 -24.02
#